data_AF-A0A1W5CS57-F1
#
_entry.id   AF-A0A1W5CS57-F1
#
_cell.length_a   1.000
_cell.length_b   1.000
_cell.length_c   1.000
_cell.angle_alpha   90.00
_cell.angle_beta   90.00
_cell.angle_gamma   90.00
#
_symmetry.space_group_name_H-M   'P 1'
#
loop_
_entity.id
_entity.type
_entity.pdbx_description
1 polymer ?
#
loop_
_entity_poly.entity_id
_entity_poly.type
_entity_poly.pdbx_seq_one_letter_code
_entity_poly.pdbx_strand_id
1 'polypeptide(L)'
;MDAILQSQLDRVETALNTLLDSITTYNPSVPAALDLLSADTDLTRGLNQLCAHQHNHRRILFLRATASALDSHLASTLTLLASTRADLLSTPTTSIPATHRPVPYPSLLSYAKHISKFTVPPPLTQPQQPAPGTPNPDAQSPKPKSANGADTPSADAAAGDAPPERAAGLGVAALQPGEVRWLDPGAQVAWGPWPSEEVIRRGALARIQVLLEQGVDPESVERPGTINGSSI
;
A
#
# COMPACT_ATOMS: atom_id res chain seq x y z
N MET A 1 5.84 16.86 54.24
CA MET A 1 7.12 16.12 54.25
C MET A 1 8.25 17.01 54.74
N ASP A 2 8.30 18.26 54.26
CA ASP A 2 9.34 19.24 54.63
C ASP A 2 9.42 19.50 56.13
N ALA A 3 8.29 19.63 56.84
CA ALA A 3 8.29 19.79 58.30
C ALA A 3 8.91 18.60 59.06
N ILE A 4 8.74 17.37 58.55
CA ILE A 4 9.33 16.17 59.16
C ILE A 4 10.84 16.17 58.91
N LEU A 5 11.28 16.44 57.68
CA LEU A 5 12.71 16.55 57.38
C LEU A 5 13.40 17.66 58.16
N GLN A 6 12.76 18.83 58.28
CA GLN A 6 13.27 19.93 59.09
C GLN A 6 13.45 19.48 60.55
N SER A 7 12.44 18.84 61.15
CA SER A 7 12.55 18.34 62.53
C SER A 7 13.66 17.30 62.73
N GLN A 8 13.90 16.43 61.74
CA GLN A 8 15.00 15.45 61.81
C GLN A 8 16.37 16.13 61.65
N LEU A 9 16.46 17.15 60.81
CA LEU A 9 17.68 17.93 60.60
C LEU A 9 18.02 18.77 61.83
N ASP A 10 17.03 19.42 62.44
CA ASP A 10 17.15 20.14 63.71
C ASP A 10 17.56 19.16 64.84
N ARG A 11 17.06 17.92 64.82
CA ARG A 11 17.45 16.87 65.78
C ARG A 11 18.90 16.42 65.59
N VAL A 12 19.36 16.27 64.35
CA VAL A 12 20.78 15.95 64.07
C VAL A 12 21.69 17.10 64.51
N GLU A 13 21.30 18.35 64.25
CA GLU A 13 22.05 19.54 64.65
C GLU A 13 22.18 19.65 66.17
N THR A 14 21.08 19.44 66.89
CA THR A 14 21.11 19.45 68.37
C THR A 14 21.94 18.29 68.93
N ALA A 15 21.82 17.08 68.39
CA ALA A 15 22.66 15.94 68.79
C ALA A 15 24.17 16.18 68.51
N LEU A 16 24.51 16.85 67.41
CA LEU A 16 25.89 17.19 67.06
C LEU A 16 26.46 18.25 68.01
N ASN A 17 25.69 19.31 68.30
CA ASN A 17 26.08 20.35 69.26
C ASN A 17 26.31 19.77 70.66
N THR A 18 25.44 18.86 71.13
CA THR A 18 25.62 18.21 72.44
C THR A 18 26.86 17.32 72.49
N LEU A 19 27.18 16.61 71.40
CA LEU A 19 28.40 15.82 71.31
C LEU A 19 29.65 16.70 71.28
N LEU A 20 29.62 17.80 70.53
CA LEU A 20 30.69 18.80 70.48
C LEU A 20 30.96 19.38 71.88
N ASP A 21 29.92 19.81 72.59
CA ASP A 21 30.03 20.35 73.96
C ASP A 21 30.62 19.32 74.93
N SER A 22 30.29 18.04 74.77
CA SER A 22 30.86 16.96 75.58
C SER A 22 32.36 16.78 75.34
N ILE A 23 32.80 16.94 74.09
CA ILE A 23 34.21 16.81 73.70
C ILE A 23 35.01 18.04 74.13
N THR A 24 34.48 19.24 73.95
CA THR A 24 35.15 20.50 74.32
C THR A 24 35.26 20.66 75.84
N THR A 25 34.31 20.11 76.59
CA THR A 25 34.34 20.05 78.07
C THR A 25 35.18 18.88 78.60
N TYR A 26 35.89 18.15 77.72
CA TYR A 26 36.71 16.97 78.06
C TYR A 26 35.96 15.86 78.80
N ASN A 27 34.66 15.72 78.56
CA ASN A 27 33.80 14.69 79.13
C ASN A 27 33.10 13.89 78.00
N PRO A 28 33.81 12.98 77.32
CA PRO A 28 33.28 12.28 76.15
C PRO A 28 32.08 11.41 76.56
N SER A 29 30.89 11.74 76.03
CA SER A 29 29.65 11.03 76.35
C SER A 29 29.25 10.05 75.24
N VAL A 30 29.35 8.76 75.54
CA VAL A 30 28.81 7.66 74.71
C VAL A 30 27.31 7.83 74.39
N PRO A 31 26.43 8.26 75.32
CA PRO A 31 25.01 8.43 74.99
C PRO A 31 24.73 9.52 73.94
N ALA A 32 25.51 10.62 73.89
CA ALA A 32 25.35 11.63 72.84
C ALA A 32 25.72 11.09 71.45
N ALA A 33 26.74 10.22 71.38
CA ALA A 33 27.12 9.56 70.13
C ALA A 33 26.04 8.60 69.63
N LEU A 34 25.37 7.87 70.53
CA LEU A 34 24.24 7.00 70.19
C LEU A 34 23.00 7.79 69.74
N ASP A 35 22.72 8.93 70.36
CA ASP A 35 21.61 9.78 69.94
C ASP A 35 21.84 10.37 68.54
N LEU A 36 23.06 10.81 68.24
CA LEU A 36 23.46 11.25 66.89
C LEU A 36 23.28 10.13 65.85
N LEU A 37 23.69 8.90 66.18
CA LEU A 37 23.47 7.76 65.29
C LEU A 37 21.98 7.53 65.05
N SER A 38 21.14 7.61 66.10
CA SER A 38 19.69 7.46 65.95
C SER A 38 19.08 8.55 65.07
N ALA A 39 19.49 9.81 65.26
CA ALA A 39 19.04 10.95 64.46
C ALA A 39 19.44 10.82 62.99
N ASP A 40 20.64 10.31 62.70
CA ASP A 40 21.10 10.05 61.33
C ASP A 40 20.30 8.93 60.64
N THR A 41 19.97 7.85 61.37
CA THR A 41 19.08 6.80 60.81
C THR A 41 17.68 7.32 60.52
N ASP A 42 17.16 8.23 61.36
CA ASP A 42 15.85 8.84 61.17
C ASP A 42 15.84 9.82 59.98
N LEU A 43 16.91 10.61 59.81
CA LEU A 43 17.14 11.45 58.62
C LEU A 43 17.19 10.60 57.35
N THR A 44 17.97 9.52 57.36
CA THR A 44 18.09 8.58 56.23
C THR A 44 16.74 7.99 55.85
N ARG A 45 15.92 7.62 56.83
CA ARG A 45 14.54 7.14 56.58
C ARG A 45 13.68 8.22 55.94
N GLY A 46 13.77 9.47 56.41
CA GLY A 46 13.05 10.61 55.85
C GLY A 46 13.42 10.89 54.39
N LEU A 47 14.73 10.85 54.06
CA LEU A 47 15.21 11.05 52.69
C LEU A 47 14.76 9.94 51.75
N ASN A 48 14.79 8.68 52.18
CA ASN A 48 14.26 7.56 51.40
C ASN A 48 12.77 7.72 51.10
N GLN A 49 11.98 8.16 52.08
CA GLN A 49 10.55 8.43 51.89
C GLN A 49 10.31 9.60 50.92
N LEU A 50 11.13 10.66 50.98
CA LEU A 50 11.08 11.75 50.00
C LEU A 50 11.38 11.25 48.58
N CYS A 51 12.43 10.45 48.43
CA CYS A 51 12.80 9.86 47.14
C CYS A 51 11.66 9.01 46.56
N ALA A 52 11.04 8.16 47.39
CA ALA A 52 9.88 7.37 47.00
C ALA A 52 8.69 8.25 46.58
N HIS A 53 8.41 9.33 47.31
CA HIS A 53 7.34 10.26 46.96
C HIS A 53 7.61 10.99 45.64
N GLN A 54 8.86 11.43 45.42
CA GLN A 54 9.26 12.05 44.15
C GLN A 54 9.13 11.06 42.98
N HIS A 55 9.52 9.81 43.16
CA HIS A 55 9.35 8.77 42.16
C HIS A 55 7.87 8.55 41.83
N ASN A 56 7.03 8.41 42.85
CA ASN A 56 5.58 8.24 42.69
C ASN A 56 4.94 9.45 42.01
N HIS A 57 5.35 10.67 42.37
CA HIS A 57 4.85 11.88 41.74
C HIS A 57 5.18 11.92 40.24
N ARG A 58 6.44 11.63 39.87
CA ARG A 58 6.85 11.53 38.47
C ARG A 58 6.06 10.47 37.72
N ARG A 59 5.80 9.32 38.34
CA ARG A 59 4.96 8.26 37.79
C ARG A 59 3.53 8.74 37.54
N ILE A 60 2.92 9.44 38.48
CA ILE A 60 1.56 9.99 38.34
C ILE A 60 1.51 11.01 37.20
N LEU A 61 2.50 11.92 37.10
CA LEU A 61 2.56 12.88 36.00
C LEU A 61 2.70 12.18 34.64
N PHE A 62 3.55 11.16 34.56
CA PHE A 62 3.69 10.34 33.36
C PHE A 62 2.35 9.66 32.98
N LEU A 63 1.68 9.02 33.95
CA LEU A 63 0.40 8.36 33.71
C LEU A 63 -0.68 9.34 33.24
N ARG A 64 -0.72 10.55 33.80
CA ARG A 64 -1.63 11.61 33.35
C ARG A 64 -1.33 12.05 31.92
N ALA A 65 -0.06 12.27 31.58
CA ALA A 65 0.34 12.62 30.22
C ALA A 65 -0.04 11.52 29.23
N THR A 66 0.17 10.24 29.59
CA THR A 66 -0.23 9.11 28.74
C THR A 66 -1.74 9.01 28.57
N ALA A 67 -2.53 9.23 29.63
CA ALA A 67 -3.98 9.22 29.54
C ALA A 67 -4.48 10.34 28.61
N SER A 68 -3.97 11.56 28.76
CA SER A 68 -4.34 12.67 27.88
C SER A 68 -3.96 12.45 26.41
N ALA A 69 -2.85 11.74 26.15
CA ALA A 69 -2.42 11.39 24.79
C ALA A 69 -3.31 10.30 24.17
N LEU A 70 -3.77 9.33 24.97
CA LEU A 70 -4.72 8.33 24.52
C LEU A 70 -6.10 8.95 24.24
N ASP A 71 -6.56 9.87 25.09
CA ASP A 71 -7.83 10.58 24.89
C ASP A 71 -7.81 11.44 23.62
N SER A 72 -6.70 12.15 23.34
CA SER A 72 -6.58 12.93 22.11
C SER A 72 -6.55 12.04 20.86
N HIS A 73 -5.93 10.87 20.94
CA HIS A 73 -5.96 9.87 19.88
C HIS A 73 -7.38 9.33 19.65
N LEU A 74 -8.11 8.98 20.71
CA LEU A 74 -9.51 8.55 20.60
C LEU A 74 -10.37 9.65 19.95
N ALA A 75 -10.25 10.89 20.41
CA ALA A 75 -10.96 12.02 19.81
C ALA A 75 -10.64 12.15 18.31
N SER A 76 -9.36 12.10 17.93
CA SER A 76 -8.93 12.13 16.51
C SER A 76 -9.54 11.00 15.69
N THR A 77 -9.53 9.76 16.20
CA THR A 77 -10.12 8.61 15.50
C THR A 77 -11.63 8.74 15.33
N LEU A 78 -12.34 9.22 16.35
CA LEU A 78 -13.79 9.46 16.26
C LEU A 78 -14.11 10.58 15.28
N THR A 79 -13.33 11.66 15.27
CA THR A 79 -13.46 12.74 14.27
C THR A 79 -13.18 12.21 12.87
N LEU A 80 -12.16 11.36 12.69
CA LEU A 80 -11.85 10.73 11.41
C LEU A 80 -13.01 9.83 10.94
N LEU A 81 -13.54 8.98 11.82
CA LEU A 81 -14.72 8.15 11.49
C LEU A 81 -15.95 8.99 11.17
N ALA A 82 -16.17 10.08 11.88
CA ALA A 82 -17.28 10.99 11.61
C ALA A 82 -17.11 11.70 10.24
N SER A 83 -15.90 12.18 9.93
CA SER A 83 -15.60 12.83 8.64
C SER A 83 -15.72 11.87 7.47
N THR A 84 -15.13 10.67 7.56
CA THR A 84 -15.25 9.64 6.52
C THR A 84 -16.69 9.20 6.32
N ARG A 85 -17.48 9.08 7.40
CA ARG A 85 -18.92 8.85 7.30
C ARG A 85 -19.63 10.01 6.58
N ALA A 86 -19.31 11.25 6.92
CA ALA A 86 -19.88 12.42 6.25
C ALA A 86 -19.51 12.44 4.76
N ASP A 87 -18.27 12.10 4.41
CA ASP A 87 -17.78 12.01 3.04
C ASP A 87 -18.52 10.93 2.26
N LEU A 88 -18.67 9.72 2.82
CA LEU A 88 -19.41 8.62 2.18
C LEU A 88 -20.90 8.96 1.97
N LEU A 89 -21.51 9.71 2.90
CA LEU A 89 -22.87 10.19 2.72
C LEU A 89 -22.93 11.33 1.69
N SER A 90 -21.86 12.12 1.56
CA SER A 90 -21.78 13.21 0.59
C SER A 90 -21.52 12.72 -0.84
N THR A 91 -20.85 11.58 -1.02
CA THR A 91 -20.62 11.00 -2.34
C THR A 91 -21.96 10.52 -2.90
N PRO A 92 -22.50 11.18 -3.95
CA PRO A 92 -23.73 10.74 -4.55
C PRO A 92 -23.48 9.38 -5.21
N THR A 93 -24.12 8.32 -4.71
CA THR A 93 -24.16 7.04 -5.41
C THR A 93 -24.69 7.29 -6.82
N THR A 94 -23.96 6.85 -7.84
CA THR A 94 -24.42 6.86 -9.22
C THR A 94 -25.77 6.16 -9.29
N SER A 95 -26.83 6.96 -9.25
CA SER A 95 -28.18 6.50 -9.56
C SER A 95 -28.21 6.39 -11.07
N ILE A 96 -28.23 5.15 -11.56
CA ILE A 96 -28.37 4.88 -12.99
C ILE A 96 -29.72 5.49 -13.39
N PRO A 97 -29.74 6.56 -14.21
CA PRO A 97 -31.00 7.21 -14.56
C PRO A 97 -31.90 6.18 -15.25
N ALA A 98 -33.20 6.22 -14.96
CA ALA A 98 -34.18 5.30 -15.56
C ALA A 98 -34.16 5.34 -17.10
N THR A 99 -33.64 6.43 -17.69
CA THR A 99 -33.35 6.58 -19.12
C THR A 99 -31.99 5.97 -19.48
N HIS A 100 -31.82 4.66 -19.30
CA HIS A 100 -30.65 3.95 -19.84
C HIS A 100 -30.89 3.58 -21.30
N ARG A 101 -29.88 3.74 -22.17
CA ARG A 101 -29.95 3.22 -23.55
C ARG A 101 -29.74 1.71 -23.51
N PRO A 102 -30.76 0.86 -23.74
CA PRO A 102 -30.58 -0.59 -23.64
C PRO A 102 -29.58 -1.05 -24.70
N VAL A 103 -28.49 -1.66 -24.28
CA VAL A 103 -27.51 -2.27 -25.18
C VAL A 103 -27.95 -3.71 -25.45
N PRO A 104 -28.26 -4.09 -26.69
CA PRO A 104 -28.68 -5.44 -27.00
C PRO A 104 -27.53 -6.43 -26.77
N TYR A 105 -27.81 -7.52 -26.07
CA TYR A 105 -26.85 -8.60 -25.78
C TYR A 105 -26.04 -9.09 -26.99
N PRO A 106 -26.61 -9.33 -28.19
CA PRO A 106 -25.81 -9.80 -29.33
C PRO A 106 -24.78 -8.77 -29.80
N SER A 107 -25.10 -7.47 -29.73
CA SER A 107 -24.15 -6.40 -30.07
C SER A 107 -23.00 -6.37 -29.07
N LEU A 108 -23.29 -6.46 -27.78
CA LEU A 108 -22.28 -6.52 -26.72
C LEU A 108 -21.35 -7.73 -26.89
N LEU A 109 -21.91 -8.90 -27.17
CA LEU A 109 -21.11 -10.12 -27.36
C LEU A 109 -20.27 -10.07 -28.65
N SER A 110 -20.83 -9.51 -29.72
CA SER A 110 -20.07 -9.30 -30.96
C SER A 110 -18.92 -8.32 -30.74
N TYR A 111 -19.16 -7.20 -30.06
CA TYR A 111 -18.15 -6.19 -29.75
C TYR A 111 -17.06 -6.77 -28.84
N ALA A 112 -17.45 -7.49 -27.77
CA ALA A 112 -16.54 -8.20 -26.88
C ALA A 112 -15.63 -9.17 -27.65
N LYS A 113 -16.18 -9.93 -28.61
CA LYS A 113 -15.40 -10.82 -29.48
C LYS A 113 -14.38 -10.06 -30.34
N HIS A 114 -14.72 -8.88 -30.84
CA HIS A 114 -13.80 -8.07 -31.64
C HIS A 114 -12.67 -7.51 -30.78
N ILE A 115 -12.97 -6.94 -29.61
CA ILE A 115 -11.94 -6.34 -28.74
C ILE A 115 -11.05 -7.38 -28.04
N SER A 116 -11.56 -8.60 -27.81
CA SER A 116 -10.80 -9.65 -27.10
C SER A 116 -9.46 -9.99 -27.74
N LYS A 117 -9.31 -9.84 -29.06
CA LYS A 117 -8.03 -10.08 -29.75
C LYS A 117 -7.00 -8.97 -29.50
N PHE A 118 -7.47 -7.77 -29.21
CA PHE A 118 -6.64 -6.57 -29.07
C PHE A 118 -6.36 -6.24 -27.60
N THR A 119 -7.16 -6.74 -26.66
CA THR A 119 -7.02 -6.46 -25.23
C THR A 119 -6.18 -7.49 -24.46
N VAL A 120 -5.70 -8.56 -25.12
CA VAL A 120 -4.87 -9.59 -24.47
C VAL A 120 -3.40 -9.32 -24.80
N PRO A 121 -2.55 -9.00 -23.80
CA PRO A 121 -1.12 -8.87 -24.03
C PRO A 121 -0.53 -10.23 -24.43
N PRO A 122 0.45 -10.28 -25.35
CA PRO A 122 1.15 -11.51 -25.71
C PRO A 122 1.72 -12.12 -24.44
N PRO A 123 1.47 -13.41 -24.16
CA PRO A 123 2.11 -14.06 -23.04
C PRO A 123 3.62 -14.03 -23.32
N LEU A 124 4.36 -13.44 -22.38
CA LEU A 124 5.81 -13.41 -22.34
C LEU A 124 6.31 -14.85 -22.38
N THR A 125 6.55 -15.37 -23.57
CA THR A 125 7.18 -16.67 -23.75
C THR A 125 8.66 -16.38 -23.57
N GLN A 126 9.13 -16.35 -22.31
CA GLN A 126 10.56 -16.37 -22.04
C GLN A 126 11.09 -17.66 -22.67
N PRO A 127 12.05 -17.61 -23.61
CA PRO A 127 12.74 -18.82 -24.03
C PRO A 127 13.52 -19.34 -22.82
N GLN A 128 12.95 -20.31 -22.10
CA GLN A 128 13.66 -21.05 -21.09
C GLN A 128 14.70 -21.91 -21.80
N GLN A 129 15.92 -21.38 -21.92
CA GLN A 129 17.09 -22.21 -22.21
C GLN A 129 17.24 -23.23 -21.08
N PRO A 130 17.22 -24.54 -21.35
CA PRO A 130 17.61 -25.52 -20.35
C PRO A 130 19.13 -25.49 -20.21
N ALA A 131 19.63 -24.87 -19.12
CA ALA A 131 21.02 -25.04 -18.70
C ALA A 131 21.13 -26.24 -17.72
N PRO A 132 22.18 -27.07 -17.82
CA PRO A 132 22.27 -28.37 -17.17
C PRO A 132 22.46 -28.27 -15.65
N GLY A 133 21.94 -29.27 -14.94
CA GLY A 133 21.73 -29.22 -13.50
C GLY A 133 22.97 -29.25 -12.61
N THR A 134 22.75 -28.76 -11.39
CA THR A 134 23.41 -29.17 -10.14
C THR A 134 22.40 -29.01 -8.99
N PRO A 135 22.26 -29.98 -8.08
CA PRO A 135 21.30 -29.92 -6.98
C PRO A 135 21.94 -29.28 -5.74
N ASN A 136 21.29 -28.29 -5.12
CA ASN A 136 20.95 -28.35 -3.69
C ASN A 136 20.13 -27.13 -3.19
N PRO A 137 19.42 -27.28 -2.05
CA PRO A 137 18.29 -26.46 -1.64
C PRO A 137 18.69 -25.26 -0.77
N ASP A 138 17.69 -24.45 -0.44
CA ASP A 138 17.68 -23.37 0.56
C ASP A 138 18.38 -22.06 0.19
N ALA A 139 17.61 -21.15 -0.43
CA ALA A 139 17.68 -19.71 -0.14
C ALA A 139 16.40 -19.01 -0.63
N GLN A 140 15.53 -18.66 0.30
CA GLN A 140 14.45 -17.70 0.11
C GLN A 140 15.02 -16.29 -0.05
N SER A 141 14.59 -15.58 -1.10
CA SER A 141 14.22 -14.14 -1.16
C SER A 141 14.35 -13.59 -2.60
N PRO A 142 13.79 -12.41 -2.93
CA PRO A 142 12.41 -11.98 -2.81
C PRO A 142 11.84 -11.62 -4.21
N LYS A 143 10.52 -11.75 -4.40
CA LYS A 143 9.83 -11.29 -5.62
C LYS A 143 9.94 -9.75 -5.74
N PRO A 144 10.40 -9.17 -6.87
CA PRO A 144 10.21 -7.75 -7.11
C PRO A 144 8.72 -7.46 -7.32
N LYS A 145 8.16 -6.64 -6.43
CA LYS A 145 6.84 -6.03 -6.59
C LYS A 145 6.90 -5.05 -7.75
N SER A 146 6.27 -5.41 -8.87
CA SER A 146 5.93 -4.42 -9.91
C SER A 146 4.66 -3.69 -9.45
N ALA A 147 4.77 -2.37 -9.36
CA ALA A 147 3.69 -1.47 -8.98
C ALA A 147 2.74 -1.22 -10.16
N ASN A 148 1.47 -0.97 -9.81
CA ASN A 148 0.33 -0.53 -10.61
C ASN A 148 -0.45 -1.59 -11.42
N GLY A 149 -1.64 -1.92 -10.89
CA GLY A 149 -2.84 -2.13 -11.71
C GLY A 149 -3.53 -3.48 -11.57
N ALA A 150 -4.60 -3.51 -10.76
CA ALA A 150 -5.70 -4.47 -10.77
C ALA A 150 -5.41 -5.93 -10.32
N ASP A 151 -5.57 -6.16 -9.01
CA ASP A 151 -5.87 -7.49 -8.45
C ASP A 151 -7.23 -7.98 -8.97
N THR A 152 -7.24 -9.06 -9.75
CA THR A 152 -8.44 -9.88 -9.98
C THR A 152 -8.35 -11.10 -9.07
N PRO A 153 -9.38 -11.41 -8.26
CA PRO A 153 -9.33 -12.57 -7.39
C PRO A 153 -9.34 -13.84 -8.23
N SER A 154 -8.45 -14.77 -7.91
CA SER A 154 -8.49 -16.14 -8.41
C SER A 154 -9.75 -16.81 -7.86
N ALA A 155 -10.69 -17.15 -8.75
CA ALA A 155 -11.80 -18.00 -8.40
C ALA A 155 -11.35 -19.46 -8.48
N ASP A 156 -11.42 -20.15 -7.35
CA ASP A 156 -11.29 -21.59 -7.23
C ASP A 156 -12.24 -22.33 -8.18
N ALA A 157 -11.74 -23.43 -8.71
CA ALA A 157 -12.45 -24.34 -9.59
C ALA A 157 -13.67 -24.96 -8.91
N ALA A 158 -14.85 -24.78 -9.52
CA ALA A 158 -16.00 -25.66 -9.31
C ALA A 158 -16.49 -26.11 -10.70
N ALA A 159 -16.50 -27.44 -10.87
CA ALA A 159 -16.95 -28.14 -12.06
C ALA A 159 -18.39 -27.79 -12.44
N GLY A 160 -18.66 -27.61 -13.73
CA GLY A 160 -20.02 -27.49 -14.24
C GLY A 160 -20.11 -26.87 -15.63
N ASP A 161 -20.21 -27.74 -16.62
CA ASP A 161 -20.80 -27.56 -17.94
C ASP A 161 -20.11 -26.60 -18.94
N ALA A 162 -19.48 -27.21 -19.95
CA ALA A 162 -18.89 -26.55 -21.11
C ALA A 162 -19.98 -26.20 -22.15
N PRO A 163 -20.11 -24.94 -22.60
CA PRO A 163 -20.90 -24.60 -23.78
C PRO A 163 -20.14 -25.01 -25.06
N PRO A 164 -20.87 -25.39 -26.14
CA PRO A 164 -20.29 -26.06 -27.29
C PRO A 164 -19.29 -25.17 -28.03
N GLU A 165 -18.09 -25.73 -28.22
CA GLU A 165 -17.05 -25.19 -29.09
C GLU A 165 -17.63 -24.85 -30.46
N ARG A 166 -17.34 -23.61 -30.89
CA ARG A 166 -17.31 -23.30 -32.32
C ARG A 166 -16.43 -24.35 -32.98
N ALA A 167 -16.97 -25.02 -34.00
CA ALA A 167 -16.21 -25.84 -34.93
C ALA A 167 -15.13 -24.97 -35.62
N ALA A 168 -14.01 -24.77 -34.93
CA ALA A 168 -12.73 -24.64 -35.58
C ALA A 168 -12.50 -25.97 -36.30
N GLY A 169 -12.09 -25.92 -37.57
CA GLY A 169 -11.85 -27.12 -38.36
C GLY A 169 -11.00 -28.12 -37.55
N LEU A 170 -11.37 -29.40 -37.58
CA LEU A 170 -10.90 -30.49 -36.71
C LEU A 170 -9.36 -30.58 -36.53
N GLY A 171 -8.57 -29.89 -37.36
CA GLY A 171 -7.11 -29.81 -37.22
C GLY A 171 -6.58 -28.83 -36.16
N VAL A 172 -7.34 -27.80 -35.75
CA VAL A 172 -6.81 -26.76 -34.84
C VAL A 172 -7.01 -27.11 -33.35
N ALA A 173 -8.01 -27.94 -33.04
CA ALA A 173 -8.30 -28.38 -31.67
C ALA A 173 -7.29 -29.43 -31.13
N ALA A 174 -6.51 -30.07 -32.00
CA ALA A 174 -5.54 -31.11 -31.65
C ALA A 174 -4.11 -30.57 -31.39
N LEU A 175 -3.88 -29.27 -31.58
CA LEU A 175 -2.56 -28.65 -31.51
C LEU A 175 -2.27 -28.08 -30.11
N GLN A 176 -1.02 -28.18 -29.66
CA GLN A 176 -0.58 -27.59 -28.40
C GLN A 176 -0.77 -26.06 -28.44
N PRO A 177 -1.03 -25.39 -27.30
CA PRO A 177 -1.23 -23.93 -27.26
C PRO A 177 -0.09 -23.11 -27.87
N GLY A 178 1.13 -23.68 -27.88
CA GLY A 178 2.31 -23.07 -28.53
C GLY A 178 2.33 -23.20 -30.06
N GLU A 179 1.72 -24.25 -30.62
CA GLU A 179 1.68 -24.53 -32.06
C GLU A 179 0.58 -23.72 -32.75
N VAL A 180 -0.57 -23.57 -32.08
CA VAL A 180 -1.66 -22.69 -32.54
C VAL A 180 -1.18 -21.23 -32.64
N ARG A 181 -0.22 -20.82 -31.82
CA ARG A 181 0.37 -19.48 -31.88
C ARG A 181 1.26 -19.26 -33.10
N TRP A 182 1.98 -20.28 -33.58
CA TRP A 182 2.76 -20.17 -34.82
C TRP A 182 1.88 -20.11 -36.07
N LEU A 183 0.67 -20.66 -35.97
CA LEU A 183 -0.32 -20.67 -37.04
C LEU A 183 -1.16 -19.38 -37.09
N ASP A 184 -1.12 -18.54 -36.06
CA ASP A 184 -1.78 -17.24 -36.08
C ASP A 184 -0.88 -16.20 -36.78
N PRO A 185 -1.23 -15.74 -38.00
CA PRO A 185 -0.44 -14.74 -38.72
C PRO A 185 -0.30 -13.41 -37.97
N GLY A 186 -1.11 -13.17 -36.92
CA GLY A 186 -1.00 -12.01 -36.04
C GLY A 186 -0.02 -12.18 -34.87
N ALA A 187 0.45 -13.39 -34.58
CA ALA A 187 1.33 -13.66 -33.43
C ALA A 187 2.72 -13.03 -33.54
N GLN A 188 3.14 -12.67 -34.76
CA GLN A 188 4.41 -12.00 -35.05
C GLN A 188 4.35 -10.47 -34.86
N VAL A 189 3.15 -9.89 -34.70
CA VAL A 189 3.00 -8.44 -34.51
C VAL A 189 3.19 -8.11 -33.04
N ALA A 190 4.19 -7.28 -32.74
CA ALA A 190 4.39 -6.76 -31.40
C ALA A 190 3.11 -6.05 -30.92
N TRP A 191 2.53 -6.55 -29.85
CA TRP A 191 1.33 -5.95 -29.27
C TRP A 191 1.63 -4.56 -28.71
N GLY A 192 0.73 -3.63 -29.00
CA GLY A 192 0.70 -2.29 -28.41
C GLY A 192 -0.74 -1.92 -28.07
N PRO A 193 -0.98 -1.11 -27.02
CA PRO A 193 -2.35 -0.72 -26.64
C PRO A 193 -3.00 0.29 -27.60
N TRP A 194 -2.26 0.75 -28.60
CA TRP A 194 -2.73 1.61 -29.68
C TRP A 194 -2.19 1.10 -31.03
N PRO A 195 -2.80 1.51 -32.17
CA PRO A 195 -2.33 1.13 -33.50
C PRO A 195 -0.85 1.49 -33.70
N SER A 196 -0.09 0.58 -34.30
CA SER A 196 1.32 0.82 -34.59
C SER A 196 1.49 1.90 -35.66
N GLU A 197 2.64 2.59 -35.63
CA GLU A 197 2.99 3.64 -36.60
C GLU A 197 2.85 3.17 -38.06
N GLU A 198 3.19 1.93 -38.34
CA GLU A 198 3.04 1.36 -39.69
C GLU A 198 1.56 1.16 -40.08
N VAL A 199 0.68 0.85 -39.12
CA VAL A 199 -0.77 0.78 -39.36
C VAL A 199 -1.33 2.19 -39.58
N ILE A 200 -0.88 3.17 -38.80
CA ILE A 200 -1.27 4.58 -38.93
C ILE A 200 -0.86 5.12 -40.32
N ARG A 201 0.39 4.87 -40.74
CA ARG A 201 0.94 5.31 -42.02
C ARG A 201 0.26 4.66 -43.23
N ARG A 202 -0.25 3.43 -43.07
CA ARG A 202 -1.04 2.74 -44.11
C ARG A 202 -2.52 3.16 -44.12
N GLY A 203 -2.97 3.94 -43.15
CA GLY A 203 -4.34 4.43 -43.07
C GLY A 203 -4.71 5.35 -44.23
N ALA A 204 -6.00 5.38 -44.58
CA ALA A 204 -6.52 6.23 -45.66
C ALA A 204 -6.15 7.71 -45.46
N LEU A 205 -6.18 8.19 -44.21
CA LEU A 205 -5.83 9.57 -43.88
C LEU A 205 -4.34 9.88 -44.16
N ALA A 206 -3.43 8.97 -43.82
CA ALA A 206 -2.01 9.14 -44.12
C ALA A 206 -1.74 9.14 -45.63
N ARG A 207 -2.49 8.34 -46.39
CA ARG A 207 -2.42 8.34 -47.86
C ARG A 207 -2.89 9.67 -48.46
N ILE A 208 -3.97 10.25 -47.93
CA ILE A 208 -4.46 11.57 -48.36
C ILE A 208 -3.40 12.65 -48.10
N GLN A 209 -2.73 12.60 -46.95
CA GLN A 209 -1.64 13.51 -46.62
C GLN A 209 -0.49 13.42 -47.64
N VAL A 210 -0.09 12.20 -48.02
CA VAL A 210 0.95 12.01 -49.05
C VAL A 210 0.53 12.54 -50.42
N LEU A 211 -0.74 12.38 -50.81
CA LEU A 211 -1.25 12.91 -52.08
C LEU A 211 -1.23 14.45 -52.09
N LEU A 212 -1.65 15.07 -50.99
CA LEU A 212 -1.56 16.52 -50.81
C LEU A 212 -0.12 17.03 -50.88
N GLU A 213 0.82 16.35 -50.21
CA GLU A 213 2.26 16.70 -50.26
C GLU A 213 2.87 16.56 -51.66
N GLN A 214 2.33 15.65 -52.48
CA GLN A 214 2.71 15.48 -53.89
C GLN A 214 2.02 16.46 -54.83
N GLY A 215 1.14 17.34 -54.31
CA GLY A 215 0.36 18.28 -55.12
C GLY A 215 -0.73 17.62 -55.97
N VAL A 216 -1.09 16.37 -55.64
CA VAL A 216 -2.13 15.59 -56.32
C VAL A 216 -3.43 15.73 -55.53
N ASP A 217 -4.48 16.19 -56.20
CA ASP A 217 -5.80 16.37 -55.59
C ASP A 217 -6.37 15.01 -55.13
N PRO A 218 -6.65 14.79 -53.82
CA PRO A 218 -7.09 13.50 -53.30
C PRO A 218 -8.41 13.01 -53.91
N GLU A 219 -9.30 13.90 -54.35
CA GLU A 219 -10.57 13.50 -54.99
C GLU A 219 -10.37 12.86 -56.36
N SER A 220 -9.25 13.13 -57.03
CA SER A 220 -8.96 12.62 -58.38
C SER A 220 -8.57 11.14 -58.40
N VAL A 221 -8.10 10.60 -57.27
CA VAL A 221 -7.57 9.22 -57.15
C VAL A 221 -8.63 8.23 -56.67
N GLU A 222 -9.73 8.68 -56.06
CA GLU A 222 -10.76 7.81 -55.47
C GLU A 222 -11.81 7.26 -56.46
N ARG A 223 -11.65 7.44 -57.79
CA ARG A 223 -12.55 6.83 -58.79
C ARG A 223 -11.92 5.67 -59.57
N PRO A 224 -11.92 4.45 -59.03
CA PRO A 224 -11.70 3.26 -59.85
C PRO A 224 -13.00 2.88 -60.57
N GLY A 225 -13.09 3.15 -61.87
CA GLY A 225 -14.03 2.46 -62.77
C GLY A 225 -15.16 3.29 -63.40
N THR A 226 -14.84 4.26 -64.26
CA THR A 226 -15.71 4.55 -65.43
C THR A 226 -14.90 4.25 -66.69
N ILE A 227 -15.07 3.02 -67.18
CA ILE A 227 -14.66 2.60 -68.51
C ILE A 227 -15.42 3.49 -69.51
N ASN A 228 -14.71 4.34 -70.23
CA ASN A 228 -15.26 5.15 -71.31
C ASN A 228 -15.79 4.24 -72.42
N GLY A 229 -17.11 4.06 -72.49
CA GLY A 229 -17.81 3.64 -73.70
C GLY A 229 -18.25 4.88 -74.47
N SER A 230 -17.48 5.27 -75.49
CA SER A 230 -17.91 6.28 -76.46
C SER A 230 -17.30 5.98 -77.83
N SER A 231 -18.05 5.31 -78.69
CA SER A 231 -18.06 5.52 -80.15
C SER A 231 -19.14 4.66 -80.82
N ILE A 232 -19.99 5.37 -81.57
CA ILE A 232 -21.02 4.98 -82.56
C ILE A 232 -22.36 4.56 -81.98
#